data_AF-A0A943INR8-F1
#
_entry.id   AF-A0A943INR8-F1
#
_cell.length_a   1.000
_cell.length_b   1.000
_cell.length_c   1.000
_cell.angle_alpha   90.00
_cell.angle_beta   90.00
_cell.angle_gamma   90.00
#
_symmetry.space_group_name_H-M   'P 1'
#
loop_
_entity.id
_entity.type
_entity.pdbx_description
1 polymer ?
#
loop_
_entity_poly.entity_id
_entity_poly.type
_entity_poly.pdbx_seq_one_letter_code
_entity_poly.pdbx_strand_id
1 'polypeptide(L)'
;MRKKPAPPALWIALTIPVLWLALIAASVYENGMNVFELVGRLTAAANRPFAVRWTAYTPRFLLVFLLLYGGGVLLYHSGREIRRPGQ
;
A
#
# COMPACT_ATOMS: atom_id res chain seq x y z
N MET A 1 12.45 8.44 28.03
CA MET A 1 11.29 7.68 27.50
C MET A 1 11.74 6.81 26.33
N ARG A 2 11.85 5.49 26.53
CA ARG A 2 12.35 4.55 25.50
C ARG A 2 11.26 4.38 24.43
N LYS A 3 11.43 4.97 23.24
CA LYS A 3 10.51 4.75 22.12
C LYS A 3 10.67 3.30 21.68
N LYS A 4 9.78 2.42 22.16
CA LYS A 4 9.73 1.02 21.70
C LYS A 4 9.66 1.03 20.17
N PRO A 5 10.58 0.38 19.44
CA PRO A 5 10.43 0.24 18.00
C PRO A 5 9.08 -0.43 17.73
N ALA A 6 8.35 0.05 16.72
CA ALA A 6 7.09 -0.55 16.34
C ALA A 6 7.32 -2.07 16.15
N PRO A 7 6.47 -2.94 16.71
CA PRO A 7 6.66 -4.37 16.58
C PRO A 7 6.64 -4.72 15.08
N PRO A 8 7.50 -5.67 14.62
CA PRO A 8 7.49 -6.13 13.23
C PRO A 8 6.09 -6.56 12.76
N ALA A 9 5.27 -7.06 13.68
CA ALA A 9 3.87 -7.38 13.45
C ALA A 9 3.00 -6.20 12.99
N LEU A 10 3.28 -4.97 13.43
CA LEU A 10 2.53 -3.78 13.00
C LEU A 10 2.79 -3.48 11.52
N TRP A 11 4.04 -3.61 11.10
CA TRP A 11 4.42 -3.45 9.69
C TRP A 11 3.76 -4.52 8.83
N ILE A 12 3.82 -5.79 9.25
CA ILE A 12 3.13 -6.88 8.55
C ILE A 12 1.62 -6.65 8.50
N ALA A 13 1.00 -6.22 9.60
CA ALA A 13 -0.43 -5.91 9.62
C ALA A 13 -0.80 -4.78 8.64
N LEU A 14 0.09 -3.83 8.37
CA LEU A 14 -0.09 -2.80 7.35
C LEU A 14 0.12 -3.33 5.92
N THR A 15 0.92 -4.38 5.72
CA THR A 15 1.06 -4.99 4.39
C THR A 15 -0.23 -5.67 3.91
N ILE A 16 -1.01 -6.26 4.82
CA ILE A 16 -2.28 -6.93 4.48
C ILE A 16 -3.26 -6.00 3.75
N PRO A 17 -3.65 -4.82 4.29
CA PRO A 17 -4.55 -3.90 3.59
C PRO A 17 -3.91 -3.30 2.33
N VAL A 18 -2.59 -3.12 2.29
CA VAL A 18 -1.85 -2.65 1.11
C VAL A 18 -1.96 -3.66 -0.04
N LEU A 19 -1.71 -4.94 0.23
CA LEU A 19 -1.82 -6.02 -0.75
C LEU A 19 -3.27 -6.21 -1.20
N TRP A 20 -4.21 -6.08 -0.26
CA TRP A 20 -5.64 -6.15 -0.56
C TRP A 20 -6.10 -5.02 -1.48
N LEU A 21 -5.68 -3.77 -1.21
CA LEU A 21 -5.94 -2.63 -2.11
C LEU A 21 -5.29 -2.82 -3.48
N ALA A 22 -4.08 -3.38 -3.55
CA ALA A 22 -3.42 -3.69 -4.82
C ALA A 22 -4.22 -4.72 -5.64
N LEU A 23 -4.79 -5.74 -4.97
CA LEU A 23 -5.65 -6.75 -5.58
C LEU A 23 -6.93 -6.13 -6.16
N ILE A 24 -7.60 -5.28 -5.37
CA ILE A 24 -8.81 -4.58 -5.82
C ILE A 24 -8.47 -3.65 -6.99
N ALA A 25 -7.43 -2.83 -6.85
CA ALA A 25 -6.97 -1.91 -7.89
C ALA A 25 -6.67 -2.66 -9.21
N ALA A 26 -5.94 -3.77 -9.16
CA ALA A 26 -5.67 -4.59 -10.33
C ALA A 26 -6.91 -5.22 -10.97
N SER A 27 -7.93 -5.54 -10.15
CA SER A 27 -9.18 -6.13 -10.63
C SER A 27 -10.08 -5.11 -11.33
N VAL A 28 -10.04 -3.83 -10.92
CA VAL A 28 -10.83 -2.74 -11.51
C VAL A 28 -10.07 -1.97 -12.59
N TYR A 29 -8.76 -2.20 -12.72
CA TYR A 29 -7.92 -1.51 -13.69
C TYR A 29 -8.18 -1.97 -15.12
N GLU A 30 -8.52 -1.01 -15.98
CA GLU A 30 -8.58 -1.17 -17.43
C GLU A 30 -7.56 -0.22 -18.07
N ASN A 31 -6.90 -0.65 -19.14
CA ASN A 31 -5.92 0.18 -19.85
C ASN A 31 -6.60 1.44 -20.40
N GLY A 32 -6.03 2.61 -20.05
CA GLY A 32 -6.54 3.93 -20.46
C GLY A 32 -7.37 4.67 -19.40
N MET A 33 -7.57 4.09 -18.23
CA MET A 33 -8.38 4.69 -17.16
C MET A 33 -7.61 5.72 -16.34
N ASN A 34 -8.26 6.84 -16.01
CA ASN A 34 -7.66 7.88 -15.17
C ASN A 34 -7.53 7.44 -13.71
N VAL A 35 -6.55 8.00 -12.98
CA VAL A 35 -6.34 7.70 -11.55
C VAL A 35 -7.59 8.02 -10.71
N PHE A 36 -8.32 9.09 -11.05
CA PHE A 36 -9.57 9.44 -10.38
C PHE A 36 -10.69 8.42 -10.60
N GLU A 37 -10.84 7.92 -11.83
CA GLU A 37 -11.79 6.85 -12.14
C GLU A 37 -11.40 5.54 -11.44
N LEU A 38 -10.10 5.25 -11.39
CA LEU A 38 -9.56 4.10 -10.66
C LEU A 38 -9.93 4.19 -9.17
N VAL A 39 -9.75 5.35 -8.53
CA VAL A 39 -10.11 5.58 -7.11
C VAL A 39 -11.63 5.48 -6.89
N GLY A 40 -12.44 5.98 -7.82
CA GLY A 40 -13.90 5.84 -7.78
C GLY A 40 -14.35 4.37 -7.86
N ARG A 41 -13.81 3.61 -8.82
CA ARG A 41 -14.09 2.17 -8.96
C ARG A 41 -13.51 1.35 -7.82
N LEU A 42 -12.34 1.74 -7.28
CA LEU A 42 -11.73 1.12 -6.11
C LEU A 42 -12.64 1.26 -4.89
N THR A 43 -13.22 2.44 -4.66
CA THR A 43 -14.16 2.69 -3.54
C THR A 43 -15.45 1.87 -3.71
N ALA A 44 -15.97 1.80 -4.93
CA ALA A 44 -17.14 0.96 -5.24
C ALA A 44 -16.85 -0.55 -5.07
N ALA A 45 -15.65 -1.00 -5.44
CA ALA A 45 -15.20 -2.38 -5.26
C ALA A 45 -14.84 -2.69 -3.80
N ALA A 46 -14.39 -1.70 -3.01
CA ALA A 46 -14.21 -1.84 -1.57
C ALA A 46 -15.54 -2.11 -0.85
N ASN A 47 -16.66 -1.59 -1.37
CA ASN A 47 -18.01 -1.93 -0.91
C ASN A 47 -18.44 -3.37 -1.31
N ARG A 48 -17.72 -4.04 -2.22
CA ARG A 48 -17.95 -5.45 -2.61
C ARG A 48 -16.63 -6.25 -2.53
N PRO A 49 -16.13 -6.50 -1.32
CA PRO A 49 -14.76 -6.95 -1.06
C PRO A 49 -14.41 -8.33 -1.64
N PHE A 50 -15.39 -9.14 -2.02
CA PHE A 50 -15.20 -10.52 -2.51
C PHE A 50 -15.26 -10.69 -4.03
N ALA A 51 -15.51 -9.62 -4.80
CA ALA A 51 -15.58 -9.69 -6.27
C ALA A 51 -14.21 -9.58 -6.95
N VAL A 52 -13.12 -9.93 -6.24
CA VAL A 52 -11.77 -9.77 -6.76
C VAL A 52 -11.45 -10.89 -7.75
N ARG A 53 -11.28 -10.52 -9.02
CA ARG A 53 -10.79 -11.43 -10.06
C ARG A 53 -9.27 -11.31 -10.16
N TRP A 54 -8.60 -12.45 -10.27
CA TRP A 54 -7.18 -12.51 -10.61
C TRP A 54 -6.99 -12.04 -12.04
N THR A 55 -6.26 -10.94 -12.25
CA THR A 55 -5.99 -10.36 -13.56
C THR A 55 -4.50 -10.44 -13.87
N ALA A 56 -4.14 -10.41 -15.16
CA ALA A 56 -2.74 -10.39 -15.58
C ALA A 56 -1.96 -9.15 -15.06
N TYR A 57 -2.67 -8.13 -14.58
CA TYR A 57 -2.11 -6.89 -14.03
C TYR A 57 -1.86 -6.95 -12.51
N THR A 58 -2.40 -7.96 -11.81
CA THR A 58 -2.21 -8.14 -10.36
C THR A 58 -0.73 -8.14 -9.93
N PRO A 59 0.21 -8.82 -10.62
CA PRO A 59 1.62 -8.82 -10.21
C PRO A 59 2.27 -7.44 -10.34
N ARG A 60 1.94 -6.67 -11.39
CA ARG A 60 2.48 -5.31 -11.58
C ARG A 60 1.98 -4.37 -10.49
N PHE A 61 0.70 -4.44 -10.15
CA PHE A 61 0.12 -3.63 -9.07
C PHE A 61 0.69 -4.01 -7.71
N LEU A 62 0.86 -5.29 -7.42
CA LEU A 62 1.51 -5.77 -6.20
C LEU A 62 2.95 -5.23 -6.09
N LEU A 63 3.72 -5.24 -7.18
CA LEU A 63 5.06 -4.69 -7.22
C LEU A 63 5.07 -3.17 -6.94
N VAL A 64 4.17 -2.41 -7.56
CA VAL A 64 4.05 -0.95 -7.33
C VAL A 64 3.70 -0.64 -5.88
N PHE A 65 2.69 -1.32 -5.32
CA PHE A 65 2.30 -1.12 -3.92
C PHE A 65 3.38 -1.57 -2.94
N LEU A 66 4.11 -2.64 -3.25
CA LEU A 66 5.25 -3.10 -2.46
C LEU A 66 6.41 -2.10 -2.50
N LEU A 67 6.71 -1.52 -3.67
CA LEU A 67 7.70 -0.44 -3.82
C LEU A 67 7.31 0.80 -3.03
N LEU A 68 6.03 1.22 -3.09
CA LEU A 68 5.50 2.33 -2.29
C LEU A 68 5.60 2.05 -0.79
N TYR A 69 5.23 0.84 -0.37
CA TYR A 69 5.30 0.43 1.02
C TYR A 69 6.75 0.38 1.53
N GLY A 70 7.64 -0.29 0.78
CA GLY A 70 9.07 -0.36 1.09
C GLY A 70 9.71 1.02 1.13
N GLY A 71 9.39 1.88 0.17
CA GLY A 71 9.83 3.29 0.15
C GLY A 71 9.33 4.07 1.37
N GLY A 72 8.05 3.91 1.74
CA GLY A 72 7.47 4.54 2.94
C GLY A 72 8.12 4.07 4.24
N VAL A 73 8.38 2.76 4.37
CA VAL A 73 9.10 2.18 5.53
C VAL A 73 10.53 2.70 5.58
N LEU A 74 11.23 2.75 4.44
CA LEU A 74 12.60 3.24 4.35
C LEU A 74 12.68 4.73 4.68
N LEU A 75 11.74 5.55 4.19
CA LEU A 75 11.62 6.97 4.55
C LEU A 75 11.27 7.16 6.03
N TYR A 76 10.41 6.33 6.59
CA TYR A 76 10.09 6.35 8.02
C TYR A 76 11.33 6.05 8.88
N HIS A 77 12.14 5.08 8.46
CA HIS A 77 13.41 4.77 9.12
C HIS A 77 14.48 5.87 8.90
N SER A 78 14.60 6.41 7.70
CA SER A 78 15.53 7.50 7.35
C SER A 78 15.19 8.80 8.10
N GLY A 79 13.91 9.15 8.22
CA GLY A 79 13.45 10.31 8.99
C GLY A 79 13.67 10.18 10.51
N ARG A 80 13.94 8.98 11.02
CA ARG A 80 14.38 8.78 12.41
C ARG A 80 15.86 9.08 12.60
N GLU A 81 16.65 9.02 11.54
CA GLU A 81 18.11 9.20 11.55
C GLU A 81 18.50 10.69 11.41
N ILE A 82 17.67 11.51 10.75
CA ILE A 82 17.80 12.99 10.66
C ILE A 82 17.13 13.71 11.85
N ARG A 83 16.99 13.05 12.99
CA ARG A 83 16.78 13.73 14.27
C ARG A 83 18.03 13.56 15.12
N ARG A 84 19.14 14.15 14.67
CA ARG A 84 20.07 14.72 15.65
C ARG A 84 19.24 15.75 16.43
N PRO A 85 18.95 15.53 17.72
CA PRO A 85 18.40 16.58 18.55
C PRO A 85 19.43 17.70 18.50
N GLY A 86 19.03 18.87 18.00
CA GLY A 86 19.73 20.08 18.37
C GLY A 86 19.76 20.10 19.89
N GLN A 87 20.98 20.12 20.43
CA GLN A 87 21.30 20.71 21.73
C GLN A 87 20.77 22.14 21.76
#